data_AF-A0A1F8F9D5-F1
#
_entry.id   AF-A0A1F8F9D5-F1
#
_cell.length_a   1.000
_cell.length_b   1.000
_cell.length_c   1.000
_cell.angle_alpha   90.00
_cell.angle_beta   90.00
_cell.angle_gamma   90.00
#
_symmetry.space_group_name_H-M   'P 1'
#
loop_
_entity.id
_entity.type
_entity.pdbx_description
1 polymer ?
#
loop_
_entity_poly.entity_id
_entity_poly.type
_entity_poly.pdbx_seq_one_letter_code
_entity_poly.pdbx_strand_id
1 'polypeptide(L)'
;MLLLYWQLPPALIWHYLFINGWHSTSIADEPIVNAIIPGLFVLYSINACSMITSGSEDIRKMKHAVRVDDKATFIEIAEDSTSIPMRFVLFTTGKIILIWIISLHYEIYWTGLGSVYSSWYVFALIWEVIADFDDPVNGMWVIKGVPHEWIKEANTKQRVSDRFFEWLIAKITAP
;
A
#
# COMPACT_ATOMS: atom_id res chain seq x y z
N MET A 1 11.34 3.85 -11.04
CA MET A 1 12.54 4.40 -10.36
C MET A 1 12.23 5.09 -9.02
N LEU A 2 10.97 5.39 -8.67
CA LEU A 2 10.60 5.99 -7.36
C LEU A 2 10.27 4.99 -6.23
N LEU A 3 10.07 3.71 -6.56
CA LEU A 3 9.93 2.64 -5.57
C LEU A 3 11.18 2.52 -4.65
N LEU A 4 12.38 2.83 -5.15
CA LEU A 4 13.63 2.70 -4.39
C LEU A 4 13.79 3.71 -3.24
N TYR A 5 13.25 4.94 -3.38
CA TYR A 5 13.44 5.98 -2.36
C TYR A 5 12.48 5.86 -1.17
N TRP A 6 11.30 5.26 -1.37
CA TRP A 6 10.37 4.95 -0.28
C TRP A 6 10.69 3.62 0.42
N GLN A 7 11.56 2.78 -0.16
CA GLN A 7 11.86 1.43 0.31
C GLN A 7 12.97 1.33 1.37
N LEU A 8 13.80 2.38 1.51
CA LEU A 8 14.93 2.39 2.44
C LEU A 8 14.68 2.94 3.87
N PRO A 9 13.63 3.73 4.20
CA PRO A 9 13.53 4.33 5.53
C PRO A 9 13.53 3.31 6.67
N PRO A 10 12.74 2.21 6.63
CA PRO A 10 12.68 1.28 7.76
C PRO A 10 13.97 0.49 7.97
N ALA A 11 14.63 0.07 6.90
CA ALA A 11 15.89 -0.65 6.99
C ALA A 11 17.03 0.24 7.53
N LEU A 12 17.04 1.52 7.17
CA LEU A 12 17.99 2.50 7.71
C LEU A 12 17.71 2.81 9.19
N ILE A 13 16.43 2.98 9.56
CA ILE A 13 16.02 3.14 10.97
C ILE A 13 16.45 1.91 11.76
N TRP A 14 16.14 0.70 11.27
CA TRP A 14 16.56 -0.54 11.91
C TRP A 14 18.08 -0.64 12.04
N HIS A 15 18.84 -0.35 10.99
CA HIS A 15 20.30 -0.36 11.04
C HIS A 15 20.82 0.56 12.15
N TYR A 16 20.32 1.80 12.20
CA TYR A 16 20.68 2.76 13.25
C TYR A 16 20.34 2.24 14.66
N LEU A 17 19.15 1.67 14.85
CA LEU A 17 18.76 1.09 16.14
C LEU A 17 19.65 -0.08 16.53
N PHE A 18 19.91 -0.98 15.58
CA PHE A 18 20.72 -2.18 15.77
C PHE A 18 22.15 -1.86 16.20
N ILE A 19 22.85 -0.94 15.51
CA ILE A 19 24.24 -0.58 15.87
C ILE A 19 24.35 0.12 17.23
N ASN A 20 23.25 0.73 17.71
CA ASN A 20 23.17 1.35 19.02
C ASN A 20 22.68 0.39 20.12
N GLY A 21 22.45 -0.90 19.79
CA GLY A 21 21.96 -1.90 20.73
C GLY A 21 20.50 -1.68 21.14
N TRP A 22 19.72 -0.93 20.35
CA TRP A 22 18.31 -0.66 20.62
C TRP A 22 17.46 -1.72 19.94
N HIS A 23 17.32 -2.85 20.61
CA HIS A 23 16.45 -3.95 20.25
C HIS A 23 15.85 -4.55 21.53
N SER A 24 14.81 -5.35 21.38
CA SER A 24 14.23 -6.15 22.45
C SER A 24 15.24 -7.16 23.00
N THR A 25 14.88 -7.75 24.15
CA THR A 25 15.62 -8.87 24.72
C THR A 25 15.14 -10.17 24.07
N SER A 26 16.01 -11.17 23.97
CA SER A 26 15.68 -12.48 23.39
C SER A 26 14.48 -13.16 24.08
N ILE A 27 14.28 -12.91 25.37
CA ILE A 27 13.12 -13.42 26.13
C ILE A 27 11.81 -12.75 25.70
N ALA A 28 11.84 -11.47 25.35
CA ALA A 28 10.66 -10.74 24.88
C ALA A 28 10.31 -11.10 23.42
N ASP A 29 11.25 -11.62 22.64
CA ASP A 29 11.05 -11.96 21.23
C ASP A 29 10.16 -13.17 21.02
N GLU A 30 10.22 -14.16 21.91
CA GLU A 30 9.43 -15.39 21.79
C GLU A 30 7.92 -15.11 21.63
N PRO A 31 7.25 -14.35 22.52
CA PRO A 31 5.84 -14.03 22.33
C PRO A 31 5.58 -13.11 21.12
N ILE A 32 6.55 -12.24 20.75
CA ILE A 32 6.41 -11.35 19.60
C ILE A 32 6.38 -12.16 18.31
N VAL A 33 7.33 -13.07 18.12
CA VAL A 33 7.48 -13.89 16.90
C VAL A 33 6.42 -14.98 16.81
N ASN A 34 6.02 -15.57 17.93
CA ASN A 34 5.11 -16.72 17.91
C ASN A 34 3.62 -16.36 18.03
N ALA A 35 3.28 -15.20 18.59
CA ALA A 35 1.89 -14.81 18.80
C ALA A 35 1.53 -13.45 18.19
N ILE A 36 2.28 -12.39 18.50
CA ILE A 36 1.90 -11.02 18.14
C ILE A 36 2.02 -10.79 16.63
N ILE A 37 3.21 -11.01 16.05
CA ILE A 37 3.45 -10.80 14.61
C ILE A 37 2.53 -11.71 13.78
N PRO A 38 2.42 -13.03 14.03
CA PRO A 38 1.52 -13.89 13.25
C PRO A 38 0.06 -13.46 13.36
N GLY A 39 -0.43 -13.14 14.55
CA GLY A 39 -1.81 -12.70 14.77
C GLY A 39 -2.13 -11.40 14.02
N LEU A 40 -1.25 -10.40 14.13
CA LEU A 40 -1.40 -9.15 13.39
C LEU A 40 -1.27 -9.35 11.88
N PHE A 41 -0.37 -10.23 11.43
CA PHE A 41 -0.17 -10.52 10.02
C PHE A 41 -1.39 -11.20 9.39
N VAL A 42 -2.05 -12.11 10.11
CA VAL A 42 -3.34 -12.70 9.69
C VAL A 42 -4.41 -11.61 9.54
N LEU A 43 -4.57 -10.75 10.54
CA LEU A 43 -5.53 -9.64 10.47
C LEU A 43 -5.22 -8.68 9.31
N TYR A 44 -3.96 -8.34 9.11
CA TYR A 44 -3.51 -7.52 7.99
C TYR A 44 -3.85 -8.17 6.65
N SER A 45 -3.56 -9.47 6.50
CA SER A 45 -3.79 -10.22 5.28
C SER A 45 -5.28 -10.35 4.94
N ILE A 46 -6.14 -10.56 5.94
CA ILE A 46 -7.60 -10.61 5.76
C ILE A 46 -8.11 -9.25 5.25
N ASN A 47 -7.70 -8.15 5.89
CA ASN A 47 -8.11 -6.80 5.47
C ASN A 47 -7.61 -6.48 4.05
N ALA A 48 -6.34 -6.77 3.76
CA ALA A 48 -5.76 -6.57 2.43
C ALA A 48 -6.52 -7.38 1.37
N CYS A 49 -6.79 -8.66 1.63
CA CYS A 49 -7.51 -9.53 0.72
C CYS A 49 -8.94 -9.03 0.46
N SER A 50 -9.64 -8.59 1.51
CA SER A 50 -10.98 -8.00 1.38
C SER A 50 -10.98 -6.77 0.48
N MET A 51 -10.02 -5.84 0.67
CA MET A 51 -9.90 -4.64 -0.14
C MET A 51 -9.54 -4.95 -1.60
N ILE A 52 -8.59 -5.86 -1.82
CA ILE A 52 -8.19 -6.29 -3.17
C ILE A 52 -9.36 -6.97 -3.90
N THR A 53 -10.13 -7.81 -3.18
CA THR A 53 -11.29 -8.49 -3.76
C THR A 53 -12.37 -7.48 -4.14
N SER A 54 -12.70 -6.53 -3.25
CA SER A 54 -13.65 -5.45 -3.56
C SER A 54 -13.21 -4.64 -4.76
N GLY A 55 -11.98 -4.12 -4.76
CA GLY A 55 -11.45 -3.33 -5.87
C GLY A 55 -11.41 -4.11 -7.20
N SER A 56 -11.11 -5.41 -7.15
CA SER A 56 -11.17 -6.27 -8.33
C SER A 56 -12.60 -6.46 -8.85
N GLU A 57 -13.59 -6.56 -7.97
CA GLU A 57 -14.99 -6.63 -8.38
C GLU A 57 -15.47 -5.32 -9.00
N ASP A 58 -15.06 -4.19 -8.45
CA ASP A 58 -15.42 -2.86 -8.93
C ASP A 58 -14.83 -2.61 -10.32
N ILE A 59 -13.56 -2.94 -10.55
CA ILE A 59 -12.97 -2.92 -11.90
C ILE A 59 -13.75 -3.81 -12.88
N ARG A 60 -14.20 -4.99 -12.44
CA ARG A 60 -14.99 -5.90 -13.29
C ARG A 60 -16.35 -5.29 -13.64
N LYS A 61 -17.03 -4.67 -12.67
CA LYS A 61 -18.32 -3.98 -12.88
C LYS A 61 -18.15 -2.77 -13.80
N MET A 62 -17.12 -1.95 -13.60
CA MET A 62 -16.81 -0.81 -14.47
C MET A 62 -16.51 -1.26 -15.91
N LYS A 63 -15.72 -2.34 -16.09
CA LYS A 63 -15.49 -2.94 -17.42
C LYS A 63 -16.79 -3.41 -18.08
N HIS A 64 -17.72 -3.97 -17.30
CA HIS A 64 -19.03 -4.36 -17.81
C HIS A 64 -19.85 -3.13 -18.21
N ALA A 65 -19.92 -2.10 -17.36
CA ALA A 65 -20.64 -0.85 -17.62
C ALA A 65 -20.19 -0.19 -18.93
N VAL A 66 -18.87 -0.12 -19.18
CA VAL A 66 -18.31 0.38 -20.44
C VAL A 66 -18.74 -0.45 -21.65
N ARG A 67 -18.85 -1.77 -21.52
CA ARG A 67 -19.29 -2.66 -22.63
C ARG A 67 -20.77 -2.52 -22.97
N VAL A 68 -21.60 -2.16 -21.99
CA VAL A 68 -23.06 -1.99 -22.16
C VAL A 68 -23.47 -0.52 -22.31
N ASP A 69 -22.51 0.38 -22.44
CA ASP A 69 -22.70 1.83 -22.56
C ASP A 69 -23.45 2.48 -21.37
N ASP A 70 -23.29 1.91 -20.18
CA ASP A 70 -23.91 2.40 -18.94
C ASP A 70 -22.97 3.36 -18.19
N LYS A 71 -23.06 4.63 -18.58
CA LYS A 71 -22.28 5.72 -17.98
C LYS A 71 -22.57 5.95 -16.50
N ALA A 72 -23.83 5.83 -16.09
CA ALA A 72 -24.25 6.15 -14.73
C ALA A 72 -23.59 5.20 -13.72
N THR A 73 -23.67 3.89 -14.00
CA THR A 73 -23.02 2.86 -13.18
C THR A 73 -21.50 3.02 -13.16
N PHE A 74 -20.89 3.40 -14.30
CA PHE A 74 -19.44 3.66 -14.33
C PHE A 74 -19.03 4.80 -13.40
N ILE A 75 -19.72 5.94 -13.46
CA ILE A 75 -19.41 7.12 -12.64
C ILE A 75 -19.63 6.81 -11.16
N GLU A 76 -20.75 6.16 -10.81
CA GLU A 76 -21.06 5.77 -9.42
C GLU A 76 -19.93 4.96 -8.80
N ILE A 77 -19.44 3.94 -9.51
CA ILE A 77 -18.34 3.08 -9.01
C ILE A 77 -17.00 3.83 -9.02
N ALA A 78 -16.75 4.67 -10.04
CA ALA A 78 -15.51 5.44 -10.13
C ALA A 78 -15.38 6.49 -9.01
N GLU A 79 -16.49 7.00 -8.48
CA GLU A 79 -16.52 7.91 -7.35
C GLU A 79 -16.51 7.19 -6.00
N ASP A 80 -17.02 5.95 -5.93
CA ASP A 80 -17.03 5.13 -4.74
C ASP A 80 -15.65 4.50 -4.47
N SER A 81 -14.79 5.31 -3.85
CA SER A 81 -13.45 4.90 -3.45
C SER A 81 -13.49 3.97 -2.24
N THR A 82 -12.56 3.00 -2.18
CA THR A 82 -12.40 2.12 -0.99
C THR A 82 -12.41 2.94 0.30
N SER A 83 -13.22 2.53 1.28
CA SER A 83 -13.48 3.31 2.49
C SER A 83 -12.19 3.75 3.21
N ILE A 84 -12.11 5.04 3.54
CA ILE A 84 -10.97 5.65 4.25
C ILE A 84 -10.65 4.91 5.56
N PRO A 85 -11.65 4.50 6.39
CA PRO A 85 -11.38 3.75 7.61
C PRO A 85 -10.65 2.43 7.38
N MET A 86 -11.01 1.66 6.34
CA MET A 86 -10.34 0.40 6.04
C MET A 86 -8.88 0.61 5.62
N ARG A 87 -8.60 1.64 4.83
CA ARG A 87 -7.22 2.00 4.48
C ARG A 87 -6.41 2.37 5.71
N PHE A 88 -7.00 3.14 6.62
CA PHE A 88 -6.34 3.55 7.85
C PHE A 88 -6.03 2.36 8.76
N VAL A 89 -6.97 1.42 8.91
CA VAL A 89 -6.78 0.17 9.67
C VAL A 89 -5.66 -0.66 9.05
N LEU A 90 -5.68 -0.85 7.73
CA LEU A 90 -4.65 -1.62 7.03
C LEU A 90 -3.27 -0.98 7.20
N PHE A 91 -3.16 0.33 6.95
CA PHE A 91 -1.90 1.08 7.09
C PHE A 91 -1.36 0.98 8.52
N THR A 92 -2.21 1.23 9.52
CA THR A 92 -1.82 1.22 10.93
C THR A 92 -1.37 -0.18 11.36
N THR A 93 -2.10 -1.23 10.97
CA THR A 93 -1.75 -2.61 11.28
C THR A 93 -0.40 -2.99 10.67
N GLY A 94 -0.16 -2.65 9.40
CA GLY A 94 1.11 -2.88 8.73
C GLY A 94 2.28 -2.16 9.41
N LYS A 95 2.07 -0.92 9.88
CA LYS A 95 3.07 -0.16 10.64
C LYS A 95 3.38 -0.79 12.00
N ILE A 96 2.37 -1.27 12.72
CA ILE A 96 2.58 -1.96 14.01
C ILE A 96 3.41 -3.23 13.81
N ILE A 97 3.09 -4.04 12.79
CA ILE A 97 3.88 -5.25 12.48
C ILE A 97 5.33 -4.86 12.19
N LEU A 98 5.55 -3.84 11.37
CA LEU A 98 6.89 -3.39 11.01
C LEU A 98 7.68 -2.89 12.23
N ILE A 99 7.04 -2.16 13.15
CA ILE A 99 7.67 -1.71 14.40
C ILE A 99 8.14 -2.91 15.22
N TRP A 100 7.30 -3.94 15.35
CA TRP A 100 7.70 -5.17 16.05
C TRP A 100 8.89 -5.84 15.37
N ILE A 101 8.85 -6.01 14.05
CA ILE A 101 9.95 -6.62 13.28
C ILE A 101 11.25 -5.82 13.42
N ILE A 102 11.18 -4.48 13.43
CA ILE A 102 12.34 -3.60 13.65
C ILE A 102 12.88 -3.78 15.07
N SER A 103 12.01 -3.97 16.06
CA SER A 103 12.43 -4.07 17.46
C SER A 103 13.13 -5.37 17.81
N LEU A 104 12.94 -6.45 17.04
CA LEU A 104 13.47 -7.79 17.35
C LEU A 104 15.00 -7.84 17.49
N HIS A 105 15.48 -8.73 18.35
CA HIS A 105 16.88 -9.07 18.45
C HIS A 105 17.27 -10.05 17.34
N TYR A 106 18.14 -9.62 16.42
CA TYR A 106 18.70 -10.47 15.38
C TYR A 106 20.15 -10.82 15.71
N GLU A 107 20.43 -12.11 15.90
CA GLU A 107 21.80 -12.59 16.14
C GLU A 107 22.73 -12.29 14.95
N ILE A 108 22.17 -12.34 13.73
CA ILE A 108 22.90 -12.11 12.49
C ILE A 108 22.36 -10.82 11.84
N TYR A 109 23.24 -9.84 11.65
CA TYR A 109 22.92 -8.55 11.03
C TYR A 109 22.15 -8.68 9.70
N TRP A 110 22.64 -9.54 8.80
CA TRP A 110 22.02 -9.73 7.49
C TRP A 110 20.60 -10.31 7.57
N THR A 111 20.32 -11.12 8.58
CA THR A 111 18.98 -11.65 8.82
C THR A 111 18.01 -10.55 9.23
N GLY A 112 18.45 -9.62 10.09
CA GLY A 112 17.63 -8.47 10.47
C GLY A 112 17.38 -7.51 9.32
N LEU A 113 18.44 -7.18 8.55
CA LEU A 113 18.32 -6.33 7.38
C LEU A 113 17.34 -6.93 6.35
N GLY A 114 17.49 -8.23 6.06
CA GLY A 114 16.62 -8.95 5.14
C GLY A 114 15.17 -8.98 5.62
N SER A 115 14.95 -9.27 6.91
CA SER A 115 13.60 -9.33 7.51
C SER A 115 12.89 -7.98 7.44
N VAL A 116 13.55 -6.89 7.83
CA VAL A 116 12.94 -5.55 7.82
C VAL A 116 12.68 -5.07 6.40
N TYR A 117 13.65 -5.22 5.50
CA TYR A 117 13.52 -4.79 4.11
C TYR A 117 12.39 -5.54 3.38
N SER A 118 12.40 -6.88 3.45
CA SER A 118 11.40 -7.71 2.78
C SER A 118 9.99 -7.46 3.33
N SER A 119 9.83 -7.34 4.65
CA SER A 119 8.52 -7.06 5.27
C SER A 119 7.99 -5.70 4.84
N TRP A 120 8.83 -4.67 4.86
CA TRP A 120 8.44 -3.34 4.38
C TRP A 120 8.06 -3.35 2.90
N TYR A 121 8.87 -4.01 2.07
CA TYR A 121 8.61 -4.13 0.64
C TYR A 121 7.24 -4.74 0.36
N VAL A 122 6.88 -5.83 1.06
CA VAL A 122 5.56 -6.47 0.92
C VAL A 122 4.43 -5.53 1.33
N PHE A 123 4.55 -4.83 2.46
CA PHE A 123 3.52 -3.88 2.89
C PHE A 123 3.35 -2.70 1.92
N ALA A 124 4.47 -2.19 1.39
CA ALA A 124 4.45 -1.14 0.38
C ALA A 124 3.80 -1.62 -0.93
N LEU A 125 4.11 -2.84 -1.37
CA LEU A 125 3.52 -3.42 -2.56
C LEU A 125 2.01 -3.58 -2.44
N ILE A 126 1.52 -4.11 -1.31
CA ILE A 126 0.08 -4.26 -1.05
C ILE A 126 -0.62 -2.90 -1.05
N TRP A 127 0.01 -1.89 -0.44
CA TRP A 127 -0.52 -0.53 -0.44
C TRP A 127 -0.62 0.06 -1.85
N GLU A 128 0.43 -0.10 -2.66
CA GLU A 128 0.43 0.36 -4.06
C GLU A 128 -0.65 -0.35 -4.88
N VAL A 129 -0.84 -1.66 -4.70
CA VAL A 129 -1.91 -2.42 -5.38
C VAL A 129 -3.30 -1.88 -5.01
N ILE A 130 -3.53 -1.59 -3.73
CA ILE A 130 -4.81 -1.03 -3.28
C ILE A 130 -5.03 0.38 -3.84
N ALA A 131 -4.00 1.23 -3.78
CA ALA A 131 -4.04 2.55 -4.39
C ALA A 131 -4.23 2.45 -5.92
N ASP A 132 -3.82 1.34 -6.55
CA ASP A 132 -4.03 1.10 -7.97
C ASP A 132 -5.49 0.89 -8.34
N PHE A 133 -6.24 0.20 -7.50
CA PHE A 133 -7.69 0.03 -7.67
C PHE A 133 -8.47 1.33 -7.56
N ASP A 134 -7.95 2.33 -6.84
CA ASP A 134 -8.60 3.63 -6.68
C ASP A 134 -8.40 4.56 -7.89
N ASP A 135 -7.44 4.25 -8.77
CA ASP A 135 -7.24 4.96 -10.04
C ASP A 135 -7.42 3.98 -11.23
N PRO A 136 -8.66 3.66 -11.59
CA PRO A 136 -8.97 2.72 -12.67
C PRO A 136 -8.67 3.28 -14.08
N VAL A 137 -8.25 4.54 -14.17
CA VAL A 137 -8.02 5.25 -15.45
C VAL A 137 -6.53 5.41 -15.73
N ASN A 138 -5.72 5.73 -14.73
CA ASN A 138 -4.28 5.96 -14.89
C ASN A 138 -3.42 4.84 -14.32
N GLY A 139 -4.02 3.84 -13.66
CA GLY A 139 -3.30 2.78 -12.98
C GLY A 139 -2.69 1.68 -13.84
N MET A 140 -2.11 0.65 -13.20
CA MET A 140 -1.66 -0.53 -13.92
C MET A 140 -2.85 -1.35 -14.46
N TRP A 141 -3.99 -1.31 -13.76
CA TRP A 141 -5.21 -2.01 -14.14
C TRP A 141 -6.19 -1.19 -15.00
N VAL A 142 -5.69 -0.26 -15.84
CA VAL A 142 -6.51 0.64 -16.69
C VAL A 142 -7.65 -0.08 -17.41
N ILE A 143 -8.84 0.51 -17.35
CA ILE A 143 -9.98 0.12 -18.18
C ILE A 143 -9.84 0.80 -19.55
N LYS A 144 -9.50 0.02 -20.58
CA LYS A 144 -9.38 0.53 -21.95
C LYS A 144 -10.76 0.80 -22.57
N GLY A 145 -10.85 1.85 -23.38
CA GLY A 145 -12.05 2.17 -24.16
C GLY A 145 -13.09 2.99 -23.42
N VAL A 146 -12.76 3.55 -22.25
CA VAL A 146 -13.62 4.51 -21.55
C VAL A 146 -13.65 5.83 -22.33
N PRO A 147 -14.83 6.37 -22.69
CA PRO A 147 -14.95 7.69 -23.31
C PRO A 147 -14.35 8.79 -22.42
N HIS A 148 -13.60 9.72 -23.02
CA HIS A 148 -12.94 10.81 -22.28
C HIS A 148 -13.92 11.67 -21.46
N GLU A 149 -15.15 11.82 -21.93
CA GLU A 149 -16.19 12.58 -21.23
C GLU A 149 -16.64 11.90 -19.92
N TRP A 150 -16.61 10.56 -19.84
CA TRP A 150 -16.93 9.82 -18.61
C TRP A 150 -15.84 10.00 -17.56
N ILE A 151 -14.58 10.01 -18.00
CA ILE A 151 -13.41 10.25 -17.13
C ILE A 151 -13.44 11.67 -16.57
N LYS A 152 -13.83 12.66 -17.39
CA LYS A 152 -13.88 14.07 -16.96
C LYS A 152 -15.01 14.33 -15.95
N GLU A 153 -16.11 13.59 -16.06
CA GLU A 153 -17.25 13.70 -15.15
C GLU A 153 -17.06 12.90 -13.87
N ALA A 154 -16.47 11.72 -13.95
CA ALA A 154 -16.05 10.98 -12.77
C ALA A 154 -14.92 11.75 -12.08
N ASN A 155 -15.18 12.37 -10.93
CA ASN A 155 -14.15 13.01 -10.08
C ASN A 155 -13.22 11.94 -9.47
N THR A 156 -12.51 11.20 -10.32
CA THR A 156 -11.66 10.07 -9.96
C THR A 156 -10.54 10.59 -9.06
N LYS A 157 -10.44 10.01 -7.86
CA LYS A 157 -9.42 10.42 -6.89
C LYS A 157 -8.06 9.92 -7.37
N GLN A 158 -7.25 10.84 -7.89
CA GLN A 158 -5.85 10.56 -8.24
C GLN A 158 -5.07 10.00 -7.04
N ARG A 159 -4.07 9.16 -7.32
CA ARG A 159 -3.18 8.66 -6.27
C ARG A 159 -2.43 9.80 -5.60
N VAL A 160 -2.17 9.61 -4.31
CA VAL A 160 -1.29 10.51 -3.55
C VAL A 160 0.13 10.49 -4.12
N SER A 161 0.60 9.34 -4.62
CA SER A 161 1.89 9.22 -5.31
C SER A 161 1.94 10.08 -6.59
N ASP A 162 0.89 10.06 -7.39
CA ASP A 162 0.81 10.86 -8.63
C ASP A 162 0.82 12.36 -8.35
N ARG A 163 0.09 12.82 -7.33
CA ARG A 163 0.13 14.22 -6.86
C ARG A 163 1.51 14.66 -6.40
N PHE A 164 2.25 13.78 -5.73
CA PHE A 164 3.62 14.07 -5.33
C PHE A 164 4.56 14.13 -6.53
N PHE A 165 4.39 13.26 -7.53
CA PHE A 165 5.14 13.31 -8.77
C PHE A 165 4.91 14.60 -9.54
N GLU A 166 3.65 15.01 -9.71
CA GLU A 166 3.30 16.29 -10.33
C GLU A 166 3.96 17.45 -9.58
N TRP A 167 3.91 17.44 -8.24
CA TRP A 167 4.59 18.43 -7.41
C TRP A 167 6.13 18.40 -7.57
N LEU A 168 6.73 17.21 -7.59
CA LEU A 168 8.18 17.04 -7.71
C LEU A 168 8.68 17.49 -9.08
N ILE A 169 8.00 17.08 -10.15
CA ILE A 169 8.27 17.51 -11.52
C ILE A 169 8.12 19.01 -11.60
N ALA A 170 7.02 19.58 -11.11
CA ALA A 170 6.81 21.03 -11.08
C ALA A 170 7.93 21.76 -10.34
N LYS A 171 8.47 21.19 -9.25
CA LYS A 171 9.61 21.78 -8.52
C LYS A 171 10.95 21.68 -9.26
N ILE A 172 11.15 20.65 -10.07
CA ILE A 172 12.38 20.43 -10.84
C ILE A 172 12.36 21.24 -12.15
N THR A 173 11.18 21.47 -12.73
CA THR A 173 10.99 22.21 -13.98
C THR A 173 10.63 23.68 -13.78
N ALA A 174 10.42 24.13 -12.54
CA ALA A 174 10.28 25.55 -12.24
C ALA A 174 11.64 26.26 -12.40
N PRO A 175 11.74 27.33 -13.19
CA PRO A 175 12.97 28.09 -13.42
C PRO A 175 13.49 28.80 -12.16
#